data_AF-A0AA86DXM0-F1
#
_entry.id   AF-A0AA86DXM0-F1
#
_cell.length_a   1.000
_cell.length_b   1.000
_cell.length_c   1.000
_cell.angle_alpha   90.00
_cell.angle_beta   90.00
_cell.angle_gamma   90.00
#
_symmetry.space_group_name_H-M   'P 1'
#
loop_
_entity.id
_entity.type
_entity.pdbx_description
1 polymer ?
#
loop_
_entity_poly.entity_id
_entity_poly.type
_entity_poly.pdbx_seq_one_letter_code
_entity_poly.pdbx_strand_id
1 'polypeptide(L)'
;MTYTLSLYTKVLVGLLLLTLLTFVQPMLYHLTPGNTAGVQLGISAIKVGLVSAFYMHLRSENAYLKGYIVMALIILLIFFVIVGIDVAYS
;
A
#
# COMPACT_ATOMS: atom_id res chain seq x y z
N MET A 1 2.43 -0.56 -24.09
CA MET A 1 2.05 -1.57 -23.08
C MET A 1 0.54 -1.50 -22.88
N THR A 2 -0.19 -2.41 -23.52
CA THR A 2 -1.63 -2.63 -23.32
C THR A 2 -1.79 -3.59 -22.15
N TYR A 3 -2.31 -3.11 -21.02
CA TYR A 3 -2.62 -3.97 -19.88
C TYR A 3 -3.90 -4.74 -20.19
N THR A 4 -3.87 -6.06 -20.04
CA THR A 4 -5.03 -6.93 -20.31
C THR A 4 -5.89 -7.06 -19.05
N LEU A 5 -7.19 -7.35 -19.24
CA LEU A 5 -8.12 -7.67 -18.14
C LEU A 5 -7.52 -8.70 -17.17
N SER A 6 -6.81 -9.69 -17.70
CA SER A 6 -6.10 -10.72 -16.92
C SER A 6 -5.08 -10.13 -15.93
N LEU A 7 -4.34 -9.09 -16.31
CA LEU A 7 -3.37 -8.45 -15.42
C LEU A 7 -4.08 -7.70 -14.28
N TYR A 8 -5.14 -6.94 -14.59
CA TYR A 8 -5.97 -6.28 -13.58
C TYR A 8 -6.59 -7.28 -12.61
N THR A 9 -7.10 -8.41 -13.09
CA THR A 9 -7.63 -9.46 -12.22
C THR A 9 -6.55 -10.03 -11.30
N LYS A 10 -5.32 -10.25 -11.79
CA LYS A 10 -4.20 -10.73 -10.96
C LYS A 10 -3.82 -9.73 -9.86
N VAL A 11 -3.75 -8.44 -10.19
CA VAL A 11 -3.47 -7.39 -9.19
C VAL A 11 -4.60 -7.30 -8.16
N LEU A 12 -5.87 -7.44 -8.59
CA LEU A 12 -7.03 -7.46 -7.68
C LEU A 12 -6.92 -8.61 -6.69
N VAL A 13 -6.66 -9.82 -7.18
CA VAL A 13 -6.46 -11.00 -6.33
C VAL A 13 -5.30 -10.79 -5.37
N GLY A 14 -4.19 -10.22 -5.83
CA GLY A 14 -3.06 -9.84 -4.97
C GLY A 14 -3.46 -8.87 -3.85
N LEU A 15 -4.25 -7.83 -4.16
CA LEU A 15 -4.75 -6.88 -3.17
C LEU A 15 -5.69 -7.53 -2.15
N LEU A 16 -6.56 -8.43 -2.59
CA LEU A 16 -7.46 -9.18 -1.71
C LEU A 16 -6.67 -10.10 -0.76
N LEU A 17 -5.67 -10.81 -1.28
CA LEU A 17 -4.78 -11.65 -0.47
C LEU A 17 -3.98 -10.84 0.54
N LEU A 18 -3.40 -9.70 0.14
CA LEU A 18 -2.71 -8.80 1.06
C LEU A 18 -3.66 -8.26 2.14
N THR A 19 -4.95 -8.10 1.83
CA THR A 19 -5.97 -7.64 2.77
C THR A 19 -6.35 -8.71 3.78
N LEU A 20 -6.58 -9.94 3.31
CA LEU A 20 -6.75 -11.08 4.19
C LEU A 20 -5.53 -11.27 5.09
N LEU A 21 -4.32 -11.16 4.53
CA LEU A 21 -3.08 -11.26 5.30
C LEU A 21 -2.99 -10.20 6.40
N THR A 22 -3.42 -8.97 6.16
CA THR A 22 -3.44 -7.92 7.20
C THR A 22 -4.32 -8.29 8.38
N PHE A 23 -5.50 -8.88 8.14
CA PHE A 23 -6.42 -9.31 9.19
C PHE A 23 -5.95 -10.58 9.91
N VAL A 24 -5.33 -11.49 9.19
CA VAL A 24 -4.89 -12.79 9.71
C VAL A 24 -3.55 -12.69 10.45
N GLN A 25 -2.68 -11.74 10.08
CA GLN A 25 -1.35 -11.60 10.67
C GLN A 25 -1.33 -11.49 12.21
N PRO A 26 -2.21 -10.71 12.88
CA PRO A 26 -2.27 -10.65 14.35
C PRO A 26 -2.76 -11.94 15.01
N MET A 27 -3.51 -12.77 14.27
CA MET A 27 -4.03 -14.05 14.78
C MET A 27 -2.99 -15.17 14.68
N LEU A 28 -2.10 -15.11 13.67
CA LEU A 28 -1.05 -16.11 13.47
C LEU A 28 0.20 -15.84 14.30
N TYR A 29 0.50 -14.56 14.55
CA TYR A 29 1.69 -14.15 15.28
C TYR A 29 1.28 -13.24 16.43
N HIS A 30 1.46 -13.73 17.66
CA HIS A 30 1.35 -12.94 18.89
C HIS A 30 2.56 -12.01 19.01
N LEU A 31 2.71 -11.10 18.06
CA LEU A 31 3.71 -10.03 18.06
C LEU A 31 3.29 -8.97 19.08
N THR A 32 4.27 -8.20 19.56
CA THR A 32 3.98 -6.98 20.33
C THR A 32 3.10 -6.04 19.49
N PRO A 33 2.28 -5.19 20.12
CA PRO A 33 1.45 -4.21 19.41
C PRO A 33 2.26 -3.35 18.42
N GLY A 34 3.46 -2.92 18.85
CA GLY A 34 4.42 -2.21 18.00
C GLY A 34 4.80 -3.00 16.73
N ASN A 35 5.29 -4.23 16.90
CA ASN A 35 5.70 -5.04 15.75
C ASN A 35 4.53 -5.38 14.82
N THR A 36 3.32 -5.56 15.36
CA THR A 36 2.11 -5.80 14.58
C THR A 36 1.77 -4.60 13.70
N ALA A 37 1.76 -3.40 14.27
CA ALA A 37 1.51 -2.18 13.51
C ALA A 37 2.60 -1.92 12.45
N GLY A 38 3.87 -2.20 12.75
CA GLY A 38 4.96 -2.09 11.77
C GLY A 38 4.77 -2.99 10.55
N VAL A 39 4.37 -4.25 10.76
CA VAL A 39 4.06 -5.19 9.67
C VAL A 39 2.86 -4.71 8.86
N GLN A 40 1.81 -4.20 9.51
CA GLN A 40 0.62 -3.69 8.83
C GLN A 40 0.91 -2.44 7.99
N LEU A 41 1.80 -1.56 8.45
CA LEU A 41 2.29 -0.41 7.67
C LEU A 41 3.11 -0.84 6.46
N GLY A 42 3.93 -1.89 6.58
CA GLY A 42 4.63 -2.46 5.43
C GLY A 42 3.67 -3.02 4.38
N ILE A 43 2.65 -3.76 4.82
CA ILE A 43 1.61 -4.31 3.92
C ILE A 43 0.80 -3.18 3.26
N SER A 44 0.49 -2.09 3.98
CA SER A 44 -0.25 -0.96 3.43
C SER A 44 0.53 -0.21 2.34
N ALA A 45 1.85 -0.03 2.52
CA ALA A 45 2.72 0.57 1.50
C ALA A 45 2.71 -0.21 0.18
N ILE A 46 2.77 -1.54 0.25
CA ILE A 46 2.70 -2.41 -0.94
C ILE A 46 1.35 -2.24 -1.66
N LYS A 47 0.24 -2.23 -0.92
CA LYS A 47 -1.09 -2.05 -1.51
C LYS A 47 -1.24 -0.71 -2.20
N VAL A 48 -0.77 0.37 -1.58
CA VAL A 48 -0.84 1.71 -2.17
C VAL A 48 -0.05 1.74 -3.49
N GLY A 49 1.15 1.16 -3.51
CA GLY A 49 1.95 1.07 -4.74
C GLY A 49 1.25 0.30 -5.87
N LEU A 50 0.61 -0.82 -5.55
CA LEU A 50 -0.18 -1.60 -6.52
C LEU A 50 -1.40 -0.82 -7.03
N VAL A 51 -2.13 -0.16 -6.13
CA VAL A 51 -3.31 0.65 -6.49
C VAL A 51 -2.91 1.84 -7.36
N SER A 52 -1.87 2.57 -6.98
CA SER A 52 -1.41 3.72 -7.76
C SER A 52 -0.88 3.30 -9.12
N ALA A 53 -0.08 2.22 -9.20
CA ALA A 53 0.54 1.80 -10.46
C ALA A 53 -0.46 1.20 -11.46
N PHE A 54 -1.47 0.46 -10.99
CA PHE A 54 -2.37 -0.30 -11.86
C PHE A 54 -3.76 0.30 -11.96
N TYR A 55 -4.38 0.76 -10.86
CA TYR A 55 -5.79 1.18 -10.85
C TYR A 55 -5.99 2.68 -10.97
N MET A 56 -5.11 3.48 -10.39
CA MET A 56 -5.14 4.91 -10.64
C MET A 56 -4.75 5.15 -12.09
N HIS A 57 -5.59 5.88 -12.82
CA HIS A 57 -5.36 6.26 -14.22
C HIS A 57 -4.22 7.29 -14.39
N LEU A 58 -3.20 7.21 -13.52
CA LEU A 58 -1.94 7.96 -13.58
C LEU A 58 -1.30 7.96 -14.97
N ARG A 59 -1.60 6.96 -15.80
CA ARG A 59 -1.06 6.87 -17.16
C ARG A 59 -1.80 7.78 -18.15
N SER A 60 -3.11 8.00 -17.98
CA SER A 60 -3.98 8.69 -18.95
C SER A 60 -4.21 10.17 -18.67
N GLU A 61 -3.90 10.66 -17.47
CA GLU A 61 -4.17 12.06 -17.11
C GLU A 61 -3.04 13.03 -17.49
N ASN A 62 -3.40 14.31 -17.60
CA ASN A 62 -2.48 15.42 -17.84
C ASN A 62 -1.29 15.39 -16.88
N ALA A 63 -0.09 15.76 -17.36
CA ALA A 63 1.16 15.72 -16.59
C ALA A 63 1.08 16.41 -15.21
N TYR A 64 0.25 17.46 -15.10
CA TYR A 64 -0.01 18.17 -13.84
C TYR A 64 -0.67 17.28 -12.77
N LEU A 65 -1.67 16.46 -13.14
CA LEU A 65 -2.36 15.56 -12.20
C LEU A 65 -1.43 14.44 -11.72
N LYS A 66 -0.51 13.97 -12.58
CA LYS A 66 0.53 13.02 -12.19
C LYS A 66 1.44 13.57 -11.11
N GLY A 67 1.79 14.87 -11.19
CA GLY A 67 2.60 15.56 -10.17
C GLY A 67 1.93 15.60 -8.80
N TYR A 68 0.64 15.93 -8.73
CA TYR A 68 -0.12 15.94 -7.46
C TYR A 68 -0.20 14.56 -6.82
N ILE A 69 -0.39 13.51 -7.61
CA ILE A 69 -0.46 12.15 -7.08
C ILE A 69 0.92 11.70 -6.57
N VAL A 70 2.01 12.01 -7.27
CA VAL A 70 3.37 11.74 -6.75
C VAL A 70 3.61 12.49 -5.44
N MET A 71 3.22 13.76 -5.36
CA MET A 71 3.30 14.53 -4.11
C MET A 71 2.48 13.88 -2.99
N ALA A 72 1.25 13.43 -3.27
CA ALA A 72 0.41 12.74 -2.30
C ALA A 72 1.05 11.42 -1.83
N LEU A 73 1.69 10.66 -2.73
CA LEU A 73 2.43 9.45 -2.38
C LEU A 73 3.66 9.75 -1.49
N ILE A 74 4.36 10.86 -1.74
CA ILE A 74 5.48 11.31 -0.89
C ILE A 74 4.99 11.70 0.49
N ILE A 75 3.91 12.48 0.57
CA ILE A 75 3.29 12.87 1.85
C ILE A 75 2.86 11.61 2.62
N LEU A 76 2.22 10.66 1.94
CA LEU A 76 1.81 9.41 2.56
C LEU A 76 3.01 8.58 3.05
N LEU A 77 4.10 8.54 2.28
CA LEU A 77 5.35 7.89 2.70
C LEU A 77 5.91 8.54 3.96
N ILE A 78 5.92 9.87 4.06
CA ILE A 78 6.34 10.60 5.26
C ILE A 78 5.46 10.20 6.45
N PHE A 79 4.14 10.13 6.28
CA PHE A 79 3.24 9.66 7.32
C PHE A 79 3.55 8.23 7.75
N PHE A 80 3.78 7.31 6.81
CA PHE A 80 4.14 5.93 7.15
C PHE A 80 5.46 5.84 7.92
N VAL A 81 6.45 6.67 7.60
CA VAL A 81 7.70 6.74 8.35
C VAL A 81 7.45 7.26 9.77
N ILE A 82 6.68 8.34 9.93
CA ILE A 82 6.37 8.90 11.26
C ILE A 82 5.63 7.88 12.12
N VAL A 83 4.58 7.25 11.58
CA VAL A 83 3.82 6.22 12.32
C VAL A 83 4.69 5.00 12.58
N GLY A 84 5.55 4.60 11.64
CA GLY A 84 6.48 3.49 11.83
C GLY A 84 7.48 3.75 12.96
N ILE A 85 7.97 4.99 13.09
CA ILE A 85 8.83 5.41 14.21
C ILE A 85 8.02 5.39 15.51
N ASP A 86 6.86 6.03 15.55
CA ASP A 86 5.99 6.05 16.75
C ASP A 86 5.73 4.64 17.28
N VAL A 87 5.37 3.73 16.38
CA VAL A 87 5.14 2.32 16.64
C VAL A 87 6.40 1.57 17.13
N ALA A 88 7.59 1.94 16.67
CA ALA A 88 8.85 1.28 17.07
C ALA A 88 9.35 1.72 18.46
N TYR A 89 8.93 2.90 18.93
CA TYR A 89 9.37 3.50 20.20
C TYR A 89 8.26 3.63 21.25
N SER A 90 7.08 3.04 21.00
CA SER A 90 5.91 2.97 21.90
C SER A 90 5.78 1.58 22.52
#